data_AF-A0AAW8M644-F1
#
_entry.id   AF-A0AAW8M644-F1
#
_cell.length_a   1.000
_cell.length_b   1.000
_cell.length_c   1.000
_cell.angle_alpha   90.00
_cell.angle_beta   90.00
_cell.angle_gamma   90.00
#
_symmetry.space_group_name_H-M   'P 1'
#
loop_
_entity.id
_entity.type
_entity.pdbx_description
1 polymer ?
#
loop_
_entity_poly.entity_id
_entity_poly.type
_entity_poly.pdbx_seq_one_letter_code
_entity_poly.pdbx_strand_id
1 'polypeptide(L)'
;MEQEVGTTDEKQKPASFQQDIYAALKLMAEHWGLIGSLGALISAVLSFGILMTYAKAIDRIDLLPLVFDKKLSALLPWMGVVAFVLFLYMVVMCVTTMFYALAVSFFNQTPNLRPTVARWFFWAAVVGSLIIVAFAFQAPQVDHWIVALVILSGMSAVLGLSLKSQRIRMALELVSLFNNLKGLGVWWHQAGVFFFAYFILMIAVFAAVYPMLILLKSYTGKDTSEAINSLMVISMVAVVLLFLPALIFFVSKKHIVARGLLSFGSALLVTLVVVATYPGASSTVVFKAAGMMGVRETTPLKYRLLKNFEAKDFDPASWGTVDASLDLPVVEAFPLFSLGDVLLLCPGDLSGTHLGQWPEHSHVCIVTQRSDVVILPGATAAPKQA
;
A
#
# COMPACT_ATOMS: atom_id res chain seq x y z
N MET A 1 41.67 8.68 -59.79
CA MET A 1 40.95 7.72 -58.94
C MET A 1 41.28 8.08 -57.50
N GLU A 2 40.62 9.13 -57.02
CA GLU A 2 40.61 9.52 -55.61
C GLU A 2 39.38 8.83 -54.99
N GLN A 3 39.58 8.10 -53.91
CA GLN A 3 38.50 7.59 -53.09
C GLN A 3 38.74 8.13 -51.68
N GLU A 4 37.95 9.14 -51.33
CA GLU A 4 37.90 9.74 -50.00
C GLU A 4 37.51 8.70 -48.96
N VAL A 5 38.34 8.61 -47.92
CA VAL A 5 38.06 7.89 -46.69
C VAL A 5 37.14 8.76 -45.84
N GLY A 6 35.84 8.49 -45.92
CA GLY A 6 34.83 9.10 -45.07
C GLY A 6 34.88 8.53 -43.65
N THR A 7 35.56 9.22 -42.74
CA THR A 7 35.47 9.02 -41.30
C THR A 7 34.10 9.47 -40.79
N THR A 8 33.27 8.53 -40.32
CA THR A 8 32.10 8.81 -39.46
C THR A 8 32.24 8.07 -38.15
N ASP A 9 33.16 8.55 -37.32
CA ASP A 9 33.16 8.27 -35.88
C ASP A 9 32.33 9.38 -35.21
N GLU A 10 31.02 9.31 -35.38
CA GLU A 10 30.09 10.18 -34.67
C GLU A 10 30.02 9.70 -33.22
N LYS A 11 30.94 10.22 -32.40
CA LYS A 11 30.91 10.14 -30.94
C LYS A 11 29.55 10.65 -30.46
N GLN A 12 28.64 9.71 -30.22
CA GLN A 12 27.32 9.94 -29.66
C GLN A 12 27.48 10.58 -28.27
N LYS A 13 27.40 11.92 -28.26
CA LYS A 13 27.42 12.75 -27.06
C LYS A 13 26.32 12.26 -26.13
N PRO A 14 26.58 11.98 -24.83
CA PRO A 14 25.54 11.49 -23.94
C PRO A 14 24.43 12.54 -23.88
N ALA A 15 23.21 12.15 -24.28
CA ALA A 15 22.03 13.00 -24.24
C ALA A 15 21.91 13.63 -22.85
N SER A 16 21.65 14.94 -22.80
CA SER A 16 21.53 15.63 -21.52
C SER A 16 20.28 15.13 -20.80
N PHE A 17 20.32 15.02 -19.48
CA PHE A 17 19.17 14.61 -18.65
C PHE A 17 17.88 15.39 -18.97
N GLN A 18 18.01 16.66 -19.37
CA GLN A 18 16.88 17.47 -19.80
C GLN A 18 16.29 17.03 -21.14
N GLN A 19 17.12 16.57 -22.09
CA GLN A 19 16.63 16.05 -23.37
C GLN A 19 15.86 14.73 -23.17
N ASP A 20 16.31 13.85 -22.27
CA ASP A 20 15.60 12.61 -21.96
C ASP A 20 14.24 12.88 -21.30
N ILE A 21 14.17 13.82 -20.35
CA ILE A 21 12.91 14.24 -19.73
C ILE A 21 11.98 14.88 -20.75
N TYR A 22 12.50 15.77 -21.59
CA TYR A 22 11.70 16.42 -22.61
C TYR A 22 11.17 15.42 -23.65
N ALA A 23 11.99 14.45 -24.06
CA ALA A 23 11.57 13.38 -24.95
C ALA A 23 10.47 12.51 -24.30
N ALA A 24 10.63 12.15 -23.03
CA ALA A 24 9.61 11.38 -22.30
C ALA A 24 8.30 12.15 -22.12
N LEU A 25 8.37 13.44 -21.78
CA LEU A 25 7.21 14.34 -21.66
C LEU A 25 6.52 14.54 -23.00
N LYS A 26 7.28 14.73 -24.08
CA LYS A 26 6.75 14.87 -25.44
C LYS A 26 6.03 13.59 -25.87
N LEU A 27 6.62 12.43 -25.59
CA LEU A 27 6.01 11.13 -25.90
C LEU A 27 4.71 10.90 -25.10
N MET A 28 4.68 11.33 -23.83
CA MET A 28 3.47 11.33 -22.99
C MET A 28 2.41 12.30 -23.51
N ALA A 29 2.79 13.50 -23.95
CA ALA A 29 1.88 14.49 -24.51
C ALA A 29 1.26 14.00 -25.83
N GLU A 30 2.07 13.37 -26.69
CA GLU A 30 1.65 12.83 -27.98
C GLU A 30 0.66 11.65 -27.82
N HIS A 31 0.84 10.83 -26.79
CA HIS A 31 -0.04 9.68 -26.50
C HIS A 31 -1.04 9.94 -25.37
N TRP A 32 -1.25 11.21 -24.97
CA TRP A 32 -2.05 11.55 -23.78
C TRP A 32 -3.49 11.03 -23.86
N GLY A 33 -4.11 11.07 -25.04
CA GLY A 33 -5.46 10.54 -25.25
C GLY A 33 -5.54 9.02 -25.02
N LEU A 34 -4.51 8.27 -25.42
CA LEU A 34 -4.44 6.81 -25.29
C LEU A 34 -4.09 6.40 -23.85
N ILE A 35 -3.19 7.15 -23.21
CA ILE A 35 -2.87 6.99 -21.78
C ILE A 35 -4.09 7.31 -20.93
N GLY A 36 -4.81 8.38 -21.26
CA GLY A 36 -6.04 8.79 -20.58
C GLY A 36 -7.15 7.75 -20.72
N SER A 37 -7.35 7.19 -21.92
CA SER A 37 -8.38 6.17 -22.14
C SER A 37 -8.06 4.83 -21.47
N LEU A 38 -6.80 4.37 -21.54
CA LEU A 38 -6.35 3.18 -20.81
C LEU A 38 -6.44 3.39 -19.29
N GLY A 39 -6.01 4.56 -18.80
CA GLY A 39 -6.12 4.93 -17.40
C GLY A 39 -7.57 4.94 -16.92
N ALA A 40 -8.49 5.49 -17.72
CA ALA A 40 -9.91 5.49 -17.42
C ALA A 40 -10.50 4.09 -17.40
N LEU A 41 -10.14 3.22 -18.35
CA LEU A 41 -10.61 1.84 -18.42
C LEU A 41 -10.10 1.02 -17.22
N ILE A 42 -8.81 1.13 -16.90
CA ILE A 42 -8.21 0.48 -15.73
C ILE A 42 -8.87 1.01 -14.45
N SER A 43 -9.07 2.31 -14.35
CA SER A 43 -9.72 2.94 -13.20
C SER A 43 -11.17 2.45 -13.03
N ALA A 44 -11.94 2.33 -14.11
CA ALA A 44 -13.31 1.82 -14.09
C ALA A 44 -13.35 0.35 -13.65
N VAL A 45 -12.50 -0.51 -14.21
CA VAL A 45 -12.41 -1.93 -13.84
C VAL A 45 -11.98 -2.09 -12.38
N LEU A 46 -10.96 -1.35 -11.94
CA LEU A 46 -10.50 -1.35 -10.56
C LEU A 46 -11.63 -0.89 -9.62
N SER A 47 -12.34 0.17 -9.98
CA SER A 47 -13.42 0.75 -9.16
C SER A 47 -14.62 -0.19 -9.05
N PHE A 48 -14.99 -0.86 -10.14
CA PHE A 48 -16.02 -1.89 -10.12
C PHE A 48 -15.60 -3.08 -9.26
N GLY A 49 -14.38 -3.60 -9.44
CA GLY A 49 -13.84 -4.69 -8.62
C GLY A 49 -13.75 -4.34 -7.13
N ILE A 50 -13.46 -3.08 -6.83
CA ILE A 50 -13.42 -2.49 -5.50
C ILE A 50 -14.82 -2.41 -4.88
N LEU A 51 -15.82 -1.95 -5.63
CA LEU A 51 -17.21 -1.90 -5.16
C LEU A 51 -17.76 -3.32 -4.91
N MET A 52 -17.45 -4.26 -5.81
CA MET A 52 -17.83 -5.65 -5.67
C MET A 52 -17.17 -6.29 -4.44
N THR A 53 -15.86 -6.09 -4.26
CA THR A 53 -15.15 -6.62 -3.07
C THR A 53 -15.68 -6.03 -1.77
N TYR A 54 -16.09 -4.76 -1.76
CA TYR A 54 -16.77 -4.18 -0.60
C TYR A 54 -18.12 -4.82 -0.34
N ALA A 55 -19.00 -4.88 -1.35
CA ALA A 55 -20.33 -5.46 -1.23
C ALA A 55 -20.27 -6.94 -0.80
N LYS A 56 -19.30 -7.69 -1.33
CA LYS A 56 -19.02 -9.06 -0.90
C LYS A 56 -18.48 -9.14 0.54
N ALA A 57 -17.62 -8.21 0.95
CA ALA A 57 -17.06 -8.21 2.30
C ALA A 57 -18.10 -7.91 3.38
N ILE A 58 -19.15 -7.15 3.06
CA ILE A 58 -20.29 -6.93 3.95
C ILE A 58 -21.43 -7.94 3.73
N ASP A 59 -21.27 -8.91 2.82
CA ASP A 59 -22.29 -9.86 2.39
C ASP A 59 -23.61 -9.23 1.88
N ARG A 60 -23.50 -8.06 1.23
CA ARG A 60 -24.62 -7.29 0.66
C ARG A 60 -24.40 -6.98 -0.83
N ILE A 61 -24.23 -8.04 -1.62
CA ILE A 61 -24.06 -7.96 -3.09
C ILE A 61 -25.35 -7.44 -3.77
N ASP A 62 -26.49 -7.57 -3.08
CA ASP A 62 -27.79 -7.03 -3.46
C ASP A 62 -27.80 -5.51 -3.68
N LEU A 63 -26.85 -4.77 -3.10
CA LEU A 63 -26.76 -3.31 -3.24
C LEU A 63 -26.20 -2.85 -4.59
N LEU A 64 -25.44 -3.71 -5.29
CA LEU A 64 -24.74 -3.31 -6.51
C LEU A 64 -25.69 -2.88 -7.65
N PRO A 65 -26.76 -3.63 -7.99
CA PRO A 65 -27.70 -3.21 -9.03
C PRO A 65 -28.38 -1.87 -8.72
N LEU A 66 -28.77 -1.64 -7.45
CA LEU A 66 -29.45 -0.41 -7.03
C LEU A 66 -28.58 0.84 -7.21
N VAL A 67 -27.26 0.70 -7.04
CA VAL A 67 -26.30 1.80 -7.24
C VAL A 67 -26.17 2.17 -8.71
N PHE A 68 -26.12 1.17 -9.61
CA PHE A 68 -25.98 1.39 -11.04
C PHE A 68 -27.24 2.01 -11.66
N ASP A 69 -28.42 1.63 -11.18
CA ASP A 69 -29.69 2.16 -11.67
C ASP A 69 -29.90 3.64 -11.32
N LYS A 70 -29.40 4.10 -10.16
CA LYS A 70 -29.83 5.39 -9.59
C LYS A 70 -28.90 6.60 -9.75
N LYS A 71 -27.64 6.45 -10.20
CA LYS A 71 -26.77 7.51 -10.81
C LYS A 71 -25.29 7.10 -10.81
N LEU A 72 -24.73 6.79 -11.98
CA LEU A 72 -23.27 6.58 -12.16
C LEU A 72 -22.42 7.81 -11.76
N SER A 73 -22.96 9.02 -11.82
CA SER A 73 -22.21 10.24 -11.48
C SER A 73 -21.76 10.30 -10.01
N ALA A 74 -22.42 9.55 -9.12
CA ALA A 74 -22.03 9.45 -7.71
C ALA A 74 -20.78 8.55 -7.50
N LEU A 75 -20.39 7.77 -8.51
CA LEU A 75 -19.19 6.93 -8.45
C LEU A 75 -17.90 7.75 -8.62
N LEU A 76 -17.95 8.90 -9.29
CA LEU A 76 -16.73 9.65 -9.66
C LEU A 76 -15.91 10.13 -8.44
N PRO A 77 -16.52 10.74 -7.40
CA PRO A 77 -15.80 11.08 -6.17
C PRO A 77 -15.25 9.84 -5.46
N TRP A 78 -15.99 8.73 -5.52
CA TRP A 78 -15.59 7.45 -4.93
C TRP A 78 -14.30 6.89 -5.56
N MET A 79 -14.21 6.95 -6.89
CA MET A 79 -13.00 6.56 -7.64
C MET A 79 -11.80 7.41 -7.22
N GLY A 80 -11.98 8.73 -7.05
CA GLY A 80 -10.92 9.64 -6.62
C GLY A 80 -10.35 9.30 -5.24
N VAL A 81 -11.21 9.03 -4.26
CA VAL A 81 -10.75 8.70 -2.90
C VAL A 81 -10.13 7.32 -2.82
N VAL A 82 -10.67 6.33 -3.53
CA VAL A 82 -10.06 5.01 -3.63
C VAL A 82 -8.66 5.11 -4.25
N ALA A 83 -8.49 5.87 -5.33
CA ALA A 83 -7.18 6.13 -5.93
C ALA A 83 -6.22 6.81 -4.95
N PHE A 84 -6.72 7.76 -4.16
CA PHE A 84 -5.95 8.43 -3.11
C PHE A 84 -5.51 7.46 -2.00
N VAL A 85 -6.40 6.58 -1.52
CA VAL A 85 -6.04 5.56 -0.51
C VAL A 85 -5.04 4.56 -1.07
N LEU A 86 -5.20 4.11 -2.32
CA LEU A 86 -4.22 3.25 -3.00
C LEU A 86 -2.87 3.95 -3.16
N PHE A 87 -2.86 5.25 -3.45
CA PHE A 87 -1.65 6.04 -3.49
C PHE A 87 -0.97 6.10 -2.12
N LEU A 88 -1.72 6.33 -1.04
CA LEU A 88 -1.19 6.28 0.33
C LEU A 88 -0.61 4.90 0.68
N TYR A 89 -1.30 3.82 0.29
CA TYR A 89 -0.78 2.46 0.43
C TYR A 89 0.56 2.30 -0.30
N MET A 90 0.64 2.76 -1.55
CA MET A 90 1.86 2.72 -2.34
C MET A 90 3.00 3.51 -1.69
N VAL A 91 2.72 4.69 -1.12
CA VAL A 91 3.70 5.49 -0.37
C VAL A 91 4.25 4.72 0.83
N VAL A 92 3.38 4.09 1.63
CA VAL A 92 3.83 3.30 2.80
C VAL A 92 4.64 2.07 2.35
N MET A 93 4.19 1.38 1.30
CA MET A 93 4.90 0.24 0.73
C MET A 93 6.30 0.61 0.20
N CYS A 94 6.47 1.84 -0.31
CA CYS A 94 7.76 2.34 -0.82
C CYS A 94 8.78 2.72 0.26
N VAL A 95 8.38 2.83 1.54
CA VAL A 95 9.31 3.27 2.62
C VAL A 95 10.51 2.33 2.73
N THR A 96 10.26 1.01 2.69
CA THR A 96 11.31 -0.02 2.72
C THR A 96 12.28 0.12 1.54
N THR A 97 11.71 0.24 0.35
CA THR A 97 12.42 0.41 -0.92
C THR A 97 13.28 1.67 -0.90
N MET A 98 12.77 2.76 -0.33
CA MET A 98 13.46 4.04 -0.21
C MET A 98 14.72 3.93 0.66
N PHE A 99 14.61 3.37 1.88
CA PHE A 99 15.78 3.19 2.74
C PHE A 99 16.80 2.22 2.15
N TYR A 100 16.34 1.13 1.54
CA TYR A 100 17.23 0.24 0.79
C TYR A 100 17.94 0.97 -0.36
N ALA A 101 17.23 1.81 -1.11
CA ALA A 101 17.82 2.60 -2.19
C ALA A 101 18.83 3.64 -1.67
N LEU A 102 18.57 4.24 -0.50
CA LEU A 102 19.50 5.15 0.18
C LEU A 102 20.78 4.41 0.57
N ALA A 103 20.68 3.21 1.14
CA ALA A 103 21.85 2.40 1.50
C ALA A 103 22.74 2.09 0.28
N VAL A 104 22.13 1.73 -0.85
CA VAL A 104 22.86 1.44 -2.11
C VAL A 104 23.42 2.71 -2.76
N SER A 105 22.77 3.87 -2.55
CA SER A 105 23.17 5.15 -3.18
C SER A 105 24.53 5.67 -2.72
N PHE A 106 25.05 5.22 -1.58
CA PHE A 106 26.43 5.48 -1.16
C PHE A 106 27.47 5.01 -2.18
N PHE A 107 27.12 4.03 -3.01
CA PHE A 107 27.99 3.46 -4.03
C PHE A 107 27.73 4.04 -5.44
N ASN A 108 26.99 5.14 -5.56
CA ASN A 108 26.66 5.75 -6.86
C ASN A 108 27.88 6.21 -7.66
N GLN A 109 28.98 6.55 -6.99
CA GLN A 109 30.27 6.89 -7.62
C GLN A 109 30.97 5.67 -8.26
N THR A 110 30.46 4.45 -8.03
CA THR A 110 31.04 3.19 -8.53
C THR A 110 30.08 2.45 -9.48
N PRO A 111 29.73 3.01 -10.65
CA PRO A 111 28.62 2.51 -11.48
C PRO A 111 28.79 1.05 -11.93
N ASN A 112 30.02 0.57 -12.12
CA ASN A 112 30.31 -0.81 -12.52
C ASN A 112 30.17 -1.83 -11.38
N LEU A 113 30.41 -1.42 -10.14
CA LEU A 113 30.39 -2.30 -8.96
C LEU A 113 29.05 -2.22 -8.21
N ARG A 114 28.34 -1.12 -8.34
CA ARG A 114 27.02 -0.86 -7.73
C ARG A 114 25.99 -1.97 -7.93
N PRO A 115 25.81 -2.60 -9.12
CA PRO A 115 24.88 -3.72 -9.27
C PRO A 115 25.23 -4.93 -8.39
N THR A 116 26.53 -5.14 -8.12
CA THR A 116 26.98 -6.24 -7.25
C THR A 116 26.68 -5.92 -5.80
N VAL A 117 26.96 -4.68 -5.35
CA VAL A 117 26.62 -4.22 -3.99
C VAL A 117 25.12 -4.29 -3.75
N ALA A 118 24.31 -3.81 -4.71
CA ALA A 118 22.85 -3.86 -4.64
C ALA A 118 22.34 -5.30 -4.41
N ARG A 119 22.84 -6.29 -5.15
CA ARG A 119 22.42 -7.69 -4.97
C ARG A 119 22.76 -8.25 -3.59
N TRP A 120 23.92 -7.93 -3.04
CA TRP A 120 24.29 -8.39 -1.70
C TRP A 120 23.47 -7.70 -0.61
N PHE A 121 23.23 -6.40 -0.74
CA PHE A 121 22.37 -5.67 0.17
C PHE A 121 20.93 -6.15 0.09
N PHE A 122 20.45 -6.51 -1.11
CA PHE A 122 19.14 -7.12 -1.31
C PHE A 122 19.01 -8.42 -0.50
N TRP A 123 19.97 -9.35 -0.63
CA TRP A 123 19.92 -10.59 0.13
C TRP A 123 19.99 -10.36 1.64
N ALA A 124 20.80 -9.41 2.10
CA ALA A 124 20.86 -9.05 3.52
C ALA A 124 19.52 -8.48 4.01
N ALA A 125 18.91 -7.56 3.26
CA ALA A 125 17.59 -7.00 3.59
C ALA A 125 16.48 -8.06 3.56
N VAL A 126 16.50 -8.97 2.59
CA VAL A 126 15.56 -10.09 2.49
C VAL A 126 15.69 -10.98 3.72
N VAL A 127 16.90 -11.42 4.08
CA VAL A 127 17.10 -12.27 5.27
C VAL A 127 16.58 -11.58 6.53
N GLY A 128 16.96 -10.31 6.77
CA GLY A 128 16.49 -9.56 7.93
C GLY A 128 14.96 -9.42 7.97
N SER A 129 14.33 -9.15 6.82
CA SER A 129 12.88 -8.95 6.75
C SER A 129 12.12 -10.26 6.88
N LEU A 130 12.63 -11.37 6.34
CA LEU A 130 12.04 -12.70 6.50
C LEU A 130 12.09 -13.17 7.96
N ILE A 131 13.18 -12.86 8.68
CA ILE A 131 13.27 -13.12 10.12
C ILE A 131 12.17 -12.34 10.86
N ILE A 132 12.00 -11.04 10.58
CA ILE A 132 10.92 -10.23 11.18
C ILE A 132 9.55 -10.88 10.96
N VAL A 133 9.25 -11.27 9.71
CA VAL A 133 7.96 -11.89 9.39
C VAL A 133 7.81 -13.25 10.09
N ALA A 134 8.84 -14.10 10.07
CA ALA A 134 8.78 -15.41 10.72
C ALA A 134 8.49 -15.30 12.22
N PHE A 135 9.18 -14.41 12.94
CA PHE A 135 8.95 -14.20 14.37
C PHE A 135 7.57 -13.59 14.65
N ALA A 136 7.12 -12.66 13.82
CA ALA A 136 5.79 -12.05 13.97
C ALA A 136 4.65 -13.08 13.90
N PHE A 137 4.79 -14.13 13.09
CA PHE A 137 3.76 -15.14 12.91
C PHE A 137 3.93 -16.38 13.81
N GLN A 138 5.17 -16.88 13.97
CA GLN A 138 5.41 -18.17 14.65
C GLN A 138 5.68 -18.01 16.15
N ALA A 139 6.21 -16.87 16.57
CA ALA A 139 6.68 -16.68 17.93
C ALA A 139 6.47 -15.23 18.42
N PRO A 140 5.22 -14.72 18.40
CA PRO A 140 4.93 -13.33 18.79
C PRO A 140 5.23 -13.04 20.27
N GLN A 141 5.38 -14.07 21.10
CA GLN A 141 5.69 -13.98 22.53
C GLN A 141 7.19 -13.80 22.82
N VAL A 142 8.06 -13.95 21.81
CA VAL A 142 9.51 -13.80 21.99
C VAL A 142 9.85 -12.34 22.20
N ASP A 143 10.74 -12.08 23.16
CA ASP A 143 11.17 -10.72 23.43
C ASP A 143 11.76 -10.03 22.20
N HIS A 144 11.33 -8.80 21.96
CA HIS A 144 11.74 -7.98 20.82
C HIS A 144 13.27 -7.82 20.71
N TRP A 145 14.01 -7.84 21.83
CA TRP A 145 15.48 -7.74 21.82
C TRP A 145 16.14 -8.99 21.20
N ILE A 146 15.60 -10.18 21.45
CA ILE A 146 16.08 -11.44 20.87
C ILE A 146 15.89 -11.40 19.37
N VAL A 147 14.69 -10.99 18.92
CA VAL A 147 14.37 -10.84 17.50
C VAL A 147 15.35 -9.86 16.83
N ALA A 148 15.61 -8.71 17.45
CA ALA A 148 16.58 -7.72 16.95
C ALA A 148 17.99 -8.31 16.82
N LEU A 149 18.45 -9.11 17.77
CA LEU A 149 19.75 -9.79 17.68
C LEU A 149 19.81 -10.84 16.58
N VAL A 150 18.74 -11.62 16.39
CA VAL A 150 18.68 -12.61 15.31
C VAL A 150 18.74 -11.92 13.96
N ILE A 151 18.02 -10.80 13.78
CA ILE A 151 18.09 -9.97 12.57
C ILE A 151 19.51 -9.45 12.36
N LEU A 152 20.11 -8.85 13.40
CA LEU A 152 21.47 -8.30 13.34
C LEU A 152 22.48 -9.38 12.94
N SER A 153 22.38 -10.56 13.54
CA SER A 153 23.27 -11.69 13.26
C SER A 153 23.07 -12.22 11.83
N GLY A 154 21.84 -12.39 11.37
CA GLY A 154 21.53 -12.87 10.01
C GLY A 154 22.01 -11.91 8.94
N MET A 155 21.75 -10.61 9.11
CA MET A 155 22.22 -9.57 8.18
C MET A 155 23.75 -9.48 8.18
N SER A 156 24.37 -9.52 9.36
CA SER A 156 25.83 -9.49 9.51
C SER A 156 26.49 -10.71 8.87
N ALA A 157 25.87 -11.90 8.95
CA ALA A 157 26.37 -13.10 8.28
C ALA A 157 26.39 -12.94 6.75
N VAL A 158 25.29 -12.47 6.15
CA VAL A 158 25.19 -12.25 4.70
C VAL A 158 26.19 -11.19 4.23
N LEU A 159 26.29 -10.08 4.96
CA LEU A 159 27.21 -9.01 4.59
C LEU A 159 28.67 -9.35 4.89
N GLY A 160 28.95 -10.12 5.94
CA GLY A 160 30.28 -10.68 6.20
C GLY A 160 30.74 -11.61 5.08
N LEU A 161 29.84 -12.44 4.53
CA LEU A 161 30.10 -13.22 3.32
C LEU A 161 30.36 -12.30 2.11
N SER A 162 29.62 -11.21 2.00
CA SER A 162 29.80 -10.23 0.91
C SER A 162 31.19 -9.59 0.93
N LEU A 163 31.79 -9.37 2.11
CA LEU A 163 33.14 -8.81 2.25
C LEU A 163 34.24 -9.75 1.76
N LYS A 164 33.97 -11.06 1.63
CA LYS A 164 34.91 -11.99 0.96
C LYS A 164 35.01 -11.72 -0.54
N SER A 165 34.02 -11.07 -1.13
CA SER A 165 34.04 -10.71 -2.55
C SER A 165 34.96 -9.53 -2.81
N GLN A 166 35.97 -9.75 -3.66
CA GLN A 166 36.91 -8.71 -4.10
C GLN A 166 36.20 -7.49 -4.69
N ARG A 167 35.07 -7.69 -5.38
CA ARG A 167 34.29 -6.60 -6.01
C ARG A 167 33.70 -5.63 -4.99
N ILE A 168 33.30 -6.12 -3.82
CA ILE A 168 32.71 -5.28 -2.77
C ILE A 168 33.80 -4.51 -2.04
N ARG A 169 34.94 -5.16 -1.76
CA ARG A 169 36.11 -4.50 -1.17
C ARG A 169 36.60 -3.35 -2.07
N MET A 170 36.70 -3.60 -3.38
CA MET A 170 37.03 -2.54 -4.35
C MET A 170 35.99 -1.41 -4.38
N ALA A 171 34.70 -1.72 -4.24
CA ALA A 171 33.66 -0.69 -4.22
C ALA A 171 33.80 0.22 -2.99
N LEU A 172 34.09 -0.35 -1.82
CA LEU A 172 34.36 0.38 -0.58
C LEU A 172 35.63 1.22 -0.67
N GLU A 173 36.70 0.66 -1.24
CA GLU A 173 37.95 1.37 -1.51
C GLU A 173 37.72 2.59 -2.40
N LEU A 174 37.04 2.42 -3.54
CA LEU A 174 36.79 3.52 -4.47
C LEU A 174 35.95 4.64 -3.82
N VAL A 175 34.86 4.29 -3.13
CA VAL A 175 34.00 5.28 -2.44
C VAL A 175 34.78 6.01 -1.36
N SER A 176 35.63 5.31 -0.60
CA SER A 176 36.46 5.92 0.44
C SER A 176 37.47 6.92 -0.14
N LEU A 177 38.03 6.63 -1.32
CA LEU A 177 38.97 7.53 -2.00
C LEU A 177 38.30 8.82 -2.47
N PHE A 178 37.08 8.73 -3.01
CA PHE A 178 36.32 9.89 -3.48
C PHE A 178 35.83 10.79 -2.34
N ASN A 179 35.48 10.22 -1.19
CA ASN A 179 34.94 10.95 -0.04
C ASN A 179 36.00 11.35 0.99
N ASN A 180 37.29 11.32 0.64
CA ASN A 180 38.40 11.57 1.56
C ASN A 180 38.26 12.92 2.29
N LEU A 181 37.75 12.87 3.52
CA LEU A 181 37.84 13.93 4.50
C LEU A 181 39.27 13.91 5.02
N LYS A 182 40.03 14.98 4.74
CA LYS A 182 41.42 15.13 5.21
C LYS A 182 41.51 14.82 6.71
N GLY A 183 42.14 13.69 7.08
CA GLY A 183 42.57 13.43 8.47
C GLY A 183 42.30 12.05 9.06
N LEU A 184 41.44 11.20 8.49
CA LEU A 184 41.21 9.83 8.99
C LEU A 184 41.88 8.78 8.10
N GLY A 185 42.34 7.68 8.71
CA GLY A 185 42.97 6.57 7.99
C GLY A 185 42.00 5.86 7.03
N VAL A 186 42.51 5.38 5.89
CA VAL A 186 41.73 4.76 4.79
C VAL A 186 40.80 3.63 5.29
N TRP A 187 41.29 2.79 6.20
CA TRP A 187 40.50 1.68 6.76
C TRP A 187 39.30 2.15 7.60
N TRP A 188 39.46 3.23 8.38
CA TRP A 188 38.36 3.80 9.19
C TRP A 188 37.27 4.43 8.32
N HIS A 189 37.64 5.05 7.19
CA HIS A 189 36.66 5.55 6.23
C HIS A 189 35.86 4.44 5.56
N GLN A 190 36.54 3.36 5.15
CA GLN A 190 35.86 2.19 4.56
C GLN A 190 34.89 1.54 5.55
N ALA A 191 35.34 1.33 6.79
CA ALA A 191 34.51 0.82 7.86
C ALA A 191 33.33 1.75 8.15
N GLY A 192 33.55 3.07 8.18
CA GLY A 192 32.51 4.07 8.38
C GLY A 192 31.43 4.03 7.30
N VAL A 193 31.81 4.08 6.01
CA VAL A 193 30.84 4.02 4.90
C VAL A 193 30.03 2.72 4.94
N PHE A 194 30.70 1.59 5.18
CA PHE A 194 30.03 0.29 5.31
C PHE A 194 29.07 0.27 6.51
N PHE A 195 29.48 0.78 7.67
CA PHE A 195 28.66 0.85 8.87
C PHE A 195 27.44 1.76 8.69
N PHE A 196 27.59 2.93 8.06
CA PHE A 196 26.46 3.80 7.74
C PHE A 196 25.48 3.15 6.75
N ALA A 197 26.00 2.52 5.71
CA ALA A 197 25.19 1.79 4.75
C ALA A 197 24.44 0.62 5.42
N TYR A 198 25.12 -0.11 6.32
CA TYR A 198 24.54 -1.16 7.14
C TYR A 198 23.41 -0.63 8.04
N PHE A 199 23.65 0.48 8.74
CA PHE A 199 22.66 1.10 9.62
C PHE A 199 21.40 1.52 8.85
N ILE A 200 21.55 2.13 7.67
CA ILE A 200 20.41 2.49 6.82
C ILE A 200 19.69 1.24 6.31
N LEU A 201 20.42 0.17 6.01
CA LEU A 201 19.83 -1.11 5.62
C LEU A 201 19.02 -1.73 6.76
N MET A 202 19.48 -1.62 8.02
CA MET A 202 18.72 -2.03 9.20
C MET A 202 17.40 -1.24 9.30
N ILE A 203 17.42 0.08 9.07
CA ILE A 203 16.21 0.90 9.03
C ILE A 203 15.25 0.39 7.94
N ALA A 204 15.76 0.03 6.75
CA ALA A 204 14.93 -0.54 5.69
C ALA A 204 14.22 -1.84 6.09
N VAL A 205 14.92 -2.70 6.85
CA VAL A 205 14.38 -3.96 7.37
C VAL A 205 13.32 -3.71 8.45
N PHE A 206 13.59 -2.82 9.41
CA PHE A 206 12.57 -2.45 10.41
C PHE A 206 11.38 -1.72 9.78
N ALA A 207 11.60 -0.94 8.71
CA ALA A 207 10.51 -0.32 7.98
C ALA A 207 9.57 -1.34 7.32
N ALA A 208 10.00 -2.60 7.12
CA ALA A 208 9.14 -3.67 6.58
C ALA A 208 8.01 -4.06 7.54
N VAL A 209 8.11 -3.67 8.82
CA VAL A 209 7.02 -3.80 9.79
C VAL A 209 5.79 -3.00 9.35
N TYR A 210 5.95 -1.81 8.76
CA TYR A 210 4.78 -1.00 8.36
C TYR A 210 3.93 -1.65 7.26
N PRO A 211 4.51 -2.08 6.12
CA PRO A 211 3.81 -2.91 5.15
C PRO A 211 3.15 -4.14 5.76
N MET A 212 3.87 -4.87 6.62
CA MET A 212 3.34 -6.08 7.26
C MET A 212 2.15 -5.79 8.16
N LEU A 213 2.20 -4.72 8.97
CA LEU A 213 1.09 -4.32 9.84
C LEU A 213 -0.14 -3.90 9.04
N ILE A 214 0.06 -3.24 7.89
CA ILE A 214 -1.04 -2.90 6.98
C ILE A 214 -1.68 -4.18 6.44
N LEU A 215 -0.88 -5.14 6.01
CA LEU A 215 -1.35 -6.43 5.54
C LEU A 215 -2.13 -7.15 6.65
N LEU A 216 -1.55 -7.31 7.83
CA LEU A 216 -2.21 -7.94 8.99
C LEU A 216 -3.54 -7.26 9.34
N LYS A 217 -3.57 -5.94 9.44
CA LYS A 217 -4.81 -5.19 9.71
C LYS A 217 -5.86 -5.31 8.61
N SER A 218 -5.45 -5.71 7.40
CA SER A 218 -6.34 -5.89 6.27
C SER A 218 -6.90 -7.30 6.14
N TYR A 219 -6.43 -8.24 6.96
CA TYR A 219 -6.92 -9.60 6.95
C TYR A 219 -8.36 -9.66 7.51
N THR A 220 -9.25 -10.31 6.75
CA THR A 220 -10.67 -10.46 7.10
C THR A 220 -11.11 -11.92 7.24
N GLY A 221 -10.17 -12.87 7.14
CA GLY A 221 -10.47 -14.30 7.27
C GLY A 221 -10.57 -14.75 8.73
N LYS A 222 -10.98 -16.01 8.93
CA LYS A 222 -11.01 -16.63 10.25
C LYS A 222 -9.61 -17.13 10.63
N ASP A 223 -9.20 -16.86 11.86
CA ASP A 223 -7.91 -17.28 12.42
C ASP A 223 -7.89 -18.81 12.58
N THR A 224 -7.50 -19.49 11.51
CA THR A 224 -7.22 -20.94 11.48
C THR A 224 -5.72 -21.14 11.34
N SER A 225 -5.18 -22.24 11.86
CA SER A 225 -3.74 -22.54 11.78
C SER A 225 -3.22 -22.56 10.33
N GLU A 226 -4.03 -23.05 9.39
CA GLU A 226 -3.72 -23.05 7.96
C GLU A 226 -3.73 -21.65 7.35
N ALA A 227 -4.66 -20.79 7.76
CA ALA A 227 -4.71 -19.41 7.31
C ALA A 227 -3.52 -18.59 7.81
N ILE A 228 -3.10 -18.79 9.07
CA ILE A 228 -1.92 -18.10 9.65
C ILE A 228 -0.66 -18.46 8.85
N ASN A 229 -0.46 -19.73 8.53
CA ASN A 229 0.70 -20.17 7.74
C ASN A 229 0.67 -19.61 6.31
N SER A 230 -0.50 -19.63 5.68
CA SER A 230 -0.69 -19.04 4.34
C SER A 230 -0.42 -17.53 4.36
N LEU A 231 -0.88 -16.82 5.39
CA LEU A 231 -0.70 -15.39 5.57
C LEU A 231 0.78 -15.03 5.80
N MET A 232 1.50 -15.86 6.55
CA MET A 232 2.94 -15.74 6.74
C MET A 232 3.67 -15.84 5.40
N VAL A 233 3.38 -16.87 4.58
CA VAL A 233 4.04 -17.06 3.27
C VAL A 233 3.74 -15.90 2.32
N ILE A 234 2.47 -15.47 2.24
CA ILE A 234 2.09 -14.32 1.41
C ILE A 234 2.81 -13.05 1.88
N SER A 235 2.90 -12.82 3.20
CA SER A 235 3.61 -11.67 3.77
C SER A 235 5.11 -11.72 3.49
N MET A 236 5.74 -12.90 3.59
CA MET A 236 7.14 -13.09 3.23
C MET A 236 7.40 -12.74 1.77
N VAL A 237 6.57 -13.25 0.85
CA VAL A 237 6.67 -12.94 -0.58
C VAL A 237 6.46 -11.46 -0.82
N ALA A 238 5.41 -10.85 -0.24
CA ALA A 238 5.10 -9.44 -0.39
C ALA A 238 6.29 -8.55 0.03
N VAL A 239 6.87 -8.80 1.20
CA VAL A 239 8.01 -8.02 1.70
C VAL A 239 9.24 -8.16 0.81
N VAL A 240 9.52 -9.35 0.25
CA VAL A 240 10.60 -9.54 -0.73
C VAL A 240 10.35 -8.72 -2.00
N LEU A 241 9.11 -8.70 -2.50
CA LEU A 241 8.72 -7.94 -3.68
C LEU A 241 8.90 -6.42 -3.49
N LEU A 242 8.77 -5.90 -2.27
CA LEU A 242 8.96 -4.47 -1.98
C LEU A 242 10.38 -3.99 -2.25
N PHE A 243 11.40 -4.85 -2.20
CA PHE A 243 12.77 -4.45 -2.53
C PHE A 243 13.06 -4.42 -4.03
N LEU A 244 12.21 -5.05 -4.85
CA LEU A 244 12.44 -5.18 -6.30
C LEU A 244 12.54 -3.85 -7.04
N PRO A 245 11.70 -2.81 -6.78
CA PRO A 245 11.78 -1.59 -7.57
C PRO A 245 13.15 -0.91 -7.51
N ALA A 246 13.71 -0.81 -6.31
CA ALA A 246 15.06 -0.29 -6.12
C ALA A 246 16.14 -1.25 -6.68
N LEU A 247 15.99 -2.57 -6.51
CA LEU A 247 16.94 -3.52 -7.09
C LEU A 247 17.00 -3.37 -8.62
N ILE A 248 15.83 -3.30 -9.27
CA ILE A 248 15.67 -3.09 -10.70
C ILE A 248 16.32 -1.76 -11.11
N PHE A 249 16.10 -0.69 -10.34
CA PHE A 249 16.75 0.59 -10.55
C PHE A 249 18.28 0.45 -10.54
N PHE A 250 18.89 -0.21 -9.57
CA PHE A 250 20.36 -0.27 -9.43
C PHE A 250 21.05 -1.30 -10.33
N VAL A 251 20.36 -2.37 -10.73
CA VAL A 251 20.91 -3.42 -11.60
C VAL A 251 20.74 -3.09 -13.10
N SER A 252 19.73 -2.30 -13.46
CA SER A 252 19.48 -1.92 -14.85
C SER A 252 20.59 -1.04 -15.43
N LYS A 253 21.07 -1.40 -16.62
CA LYS A 253 22.09 -0.65 -17.39
C LYS A 253 21.53 0.50 -18.24
N LYS A 254 20.21 0.77 -18.14
CA LYS A 254 19.54 1.82 -18.94
C LYS A 254 19.91 3.24 -18.46
N HIS A 255 19.55 4.27 -19.25
CA HIS A 255 19.66 5.67 -18.83
C HIS A 255 18.81 5.96 -17.59
N ILE A 256 19.12 7.05 -16.87
CA ILE A 256 18.54 7.35 -15.55
C ILE A 256 17.01 7.50 -15.59
N VAL A 257 16.47 8.13 -16.64
CA VAL A 257 15.01 8.29 -16.83
C VAL A 257 14.33 6.94 -17.05
N ALA A 258 14.88 6.11 -17.93
CA ALA A 258 14.36 4.77 -18.19
C ALA A 258 14.44 3.86 -16.96
N ARG A 259 15.48 3.99 -16.13
CA ARG A 259 15.60 3.29 -14.84
C ARG A 259 14.53 3.76 -13.86
N GLY A 260 14.28 5.06 -13.77
CA GLY A 260 13.24 5.65 -12.94
C GLY A 260 11.85 5.16 -13.31
N LEU A 261 11.51 5.19 -14.61
CA LEU A 261 10.23 4.69 -15.12
C LEU A 261 10.05 3.19 -14.84
N LEU A 262 11.10 2.38 -15.05
CA LEU A 262 11.07 0.94 -14.77
C LEU A 262 10.87 0.66 -13.27
N SER A 263 11.55 1.41 -12.40
CA SER A 263 11.39 1.34 -10.94
C SER A 263 9.97 1.70 -10.53
N PHE A 264 9.45 2.85 -11.01
CA PHE A 264 8.10 3.28 -10.69
C PHE A 264 7.04 2.28 -11.18
N GLY A 265 7.14 1.81 -12.43
CA GLY A 265 6.26 0.79 -12.98
C GLY A 265 6.29 -0.51 -12.17
N SER A 266 7.47 -0.94 -11.72
CA SER A 266 7.59 -2.12 -10.84
C SER A 266 7.01 -1.90 -9.45
N ALA A 267 7.12 -0.71 -8.86
CA ALA A 267 6.49 -0.40 -7.56
C ALA A 267 4.97 -0.43 -7.65
N LEU A 268 4.41 0.12 -8.73
CA LEU A 268 2.98 0.04 -9.03
C LEU A 268 2.53 -1.40 -9.20
N LEU A 269 3.24 -2.19 -10.01
CA LEU A 269 2.93 -3.60 -10.25
C LEU A 269 2.97 -4.42 -8.95
N VAL A 270 4.01 -4.25 -8.13
CA VAL A 270 4.14 -4.93 -6.83
C VAL A 270 2.99 -4.56 -5.91
N THR A 271 2.63 -3.28 -5.82
CA THR A 271 1.50 -2.82 -4.99
C THR A 271 0.19 -3.47 -5.44
N LEU A 272 -0.08 -3.51 -6.75
CA LEU A 272 -1.27 -4.15 -7.31
C LEU A 272 -1.31 -5.66 -7.04
N VAL A 273 -0.19 -6.36 -7.24
CA VAL A 273 -0.09 -7.80 -6.96
C VAL A 273 -0.33 -8.08 -5.47
N VAL A 274 0.26 -7.29 -4.57
CA VAL A 274 0.07 -7.46 -3.12
C VAL A 274 -1.39 -7.21 -2.72
N VAL A 275 -2.01 -6.14 -3.21
CA VAL A 275 -3.42 -5.83 -2.93
C VAL A 275 -4.38 -6.89 -3.50
N ALA A 276 -4.07 -7.45 -4.67
CA ALA A 276 -4.90 -8.46 -5.33
C ALA A 276 -4.78 -9.86 -4.70
N THR A 277 -3.60 -10.22 -4.21
CA THR A 277 -3.32 -11.56 -3.64
C THR A 277 -3.67 -11.67 -2.17
N TYR A 278 -3.60 -10.58 -1.42
CA TYR A 278 -3.79 -10.61 0.02
C TYR A 278 -5.28 -10.66 0.41
N PRO A 279 -5.73 -11.66 1.19
CA PRO A 279 -7.13 -11.80 1.59
C PRO A 279 -7.58 -10.59 2.41
N GLY A 280 -8.56 -9.84 1.89
CA GLY A 280 -9.14 -8.69 2.58
C GLY A 280 -8.39 -7.36 2.39
N ALA A 281 -7.24 -7.33 1.69
CA ALA A 281 -6.52 -6.09 1.42
C ALA A 281 -7.33 -5.13 0.54
N SER A 282 -7.91 -5.64 -0.54
CA SER A 282 -8.84 -4.88 -1.39
C SER A 282 -10.03 -4.38 -0.58
N SER A 283 -10.73 -5.24 0.16
CA SER A 283 -11.88 -4.82 0.96
C SER A 283 -11.52 -3.81 2.05
N THR A 284 -10.32 -3.86 2.62
CA THR A 284 -9.86 -2.92 3.65
C THR A 284 -9.55 -1.55 3.08
N VAL A 285 -8.87 -1.47 1.94
CA VAL A 285 -8.63 -0.21 1.20
C VAL A 285 -9.97 0.48 0.95
N VAL A 286 -10.96 -0.30 0.53
CA VAL A 286 -12.29 0.20 0.18
C VAL A 286 -13.10 0.58 1.41
N PHE A 287 -13.04 -0.23 2.46
CA PHE A 287 -13.67 0.06 3.75
C PHE A 287 -13.09 1.32 4.40
N LYS A 288 -11.78 1.59 4.25
CA LYS A 288 -11.16 2.83 4.71
C LYS A 288 -11.55 4.02 3.84
N ALA A 289 -11.58 3.86 2.51
CA ALA A 289 -12.06 4.88 1.59
C ALA A 289 -13.53 5.28 1.87
N ALA A 290 -14.38 4.31 2.21
CA ALA A 290 -15.78 4.54 2.58
C ALA A 290 -15.91 5.46 3.80
N GLY A 291 -15.08 5.24 4.82
CA GLY A 291 -15.04 6.08 6.02
C GLY A 291 -14.63 7.52 5.72
N MET A 292 -13.64 7.72 4.84
CA MET A 292 -13.11 9.06 4.54
C MET A 292 -14.08 9.95 3.74
N MET A 293 -15.04 9.38 3.02
CA MET A 293 -16.05 10.13 2.25
C MET A 293 -17.37 10.36 3.00
N GLY A 294 -17.49 9.90 4.24
CA GLY A 294 -18.79 9.86 4.93
C GLY A 294 -19.78 8.90 4.27
N VAL A 295 -19.31 8.01 3.38
CA VAL A 295 -20.09 6.90 2.82
C VAL A 295 -20.34 5.83 3.89
N ARG A 296 -19.36 5.68 4.79
CA ARG A 296 -19.53 5.05 6.10
C ARG A 296 -19.26 6.08 7.18
N GLU A 297 -20.19 6.26 8.10
CA GLU A 297 -19.95 6.99 9.34
C GLU A 297 -20.05 6.00 10.49
N THR A 298 -19.13 6.05 11.45
CA THR A 298 -19.17 5.17 12.63
C THR A 298 -19.85 5.84 13.82
N THR A 299 -20.28 7.10 13.66
CA THR A 299 -21.03 7.84 14.67
C THR A 299 -22.51 7.53 14.53
N PRO A 300 -23.13 6.88 15.53
CA PRO A 300 -24.57 6.68 15.50
C PRO A 300 -25.28 8.06 15.56
N LEU A 301 -26.23 8.24 14.67
CA LEU A 301 -27.09 9.41 14.57
C LEU A 301 -28.55 8.96 14.61
N LYS A 302 -29.44 9.88 14.99
CA LYS A 302 -30.88 9.64 14.94
C LYS A 302 -31.41 9.92 13.53
N TYR A 303 -31.94 8.89 12.89
CA TYR A 303 -32.54 8.94 11.57
C TYR A 303 -34.05 8.78 11.68
N ARG A 304 -34.80 9.69 11.05
CA ARG A 304 -36.24 9.54 10.83
C ARG A 304 -36.48 8.95 9.44
N LEU A 305 -37.17 7.82 9.37
CA LEU A 305 -37.48 7.14 8.11
C LEU A 305 -38.84 7.64 7.60
N LEU A 306 -38.87 8.16 6.37
CA LEU A 306 -40.04 8.84 5.80
C LEU A 306 -40.99 7.90 5.05
N LYS A 307 -40.51 6.74 4.58
CA LYS A 307 -41.28 5.78 3.79
C LYS A 307 -40.85 4.34 4.08
N ASN A 308 -41.77 3.41 3.84
CA ASN A 308 -41.56 1.96 3.77
C ASN A 308 -41.20 1.25 5.08
N PHE A 309 -41.26 1.93 6.22
CA PHE A 309 -40.95 1.34 7.52
C PHE A 309 -41.96 1.79 8.58
N GLU A 310 -42.47 0.83 9.34
CA GLU A 310 -43.23 1.07 10.57
C GLU A 310 -42.36 0.74 11.79
N ALA A 311 -42.71 1.29 12.96
CA ALA A 311 -41.97 1.01 14.20
C ALA A 311 -41.94 -0.48 14.58
N LYS A 312 -42.88 -1.29 14.05
CA LYS A 312 -42.99 -2.74 14.29
C LYS A 312 -42.02 -3.57 13.47
N ASP A 313 -41.47 -3.01 12.39
CA ASP A 313 -40.52 -3.70 11.52
C ASP A 313 -39.13 -3.80 12.15
N PHE A 314 -38.90 -3.08 13.26
CA PHE A 314 -37.65 -3.05 14.00
C PHE A 314 -37.71 -3.97 15.21
N ASP A 315 -36.87 -5.00 15.20
CA ASP A 315 -36.67 -5.87 16.36
C ASP A 315 -36.02 -5.09 17.52
N PRO A 316 -36.68 -4.99 18.70
CA PRO A 316 -36.16 -4.26 19.85
C PRO A 316 -34.83 -4.81 20.37
N ALA A 317 -34.55 -6.11 20.17
CA ALA A 317 -33.29 -6.71 20.58
C ALA A 317 -32.09 -6.23 19.74
N SER A 318 -32.36 -5.81 18.50
CA SER A 318 -31.34 -5.46 17.52
C SER A 318 -31.22 -3.95 17.28
N TRP A 319 -32.32 -3.21 17.39
CA TRP A 319 -32.42 -1.77 17.09
C TRP A 319 -32.68 -0.89 18.33
N GLY A 320 -32.82 -1.49 19.50
CA GLY A 320 -33.12 -0.79 20.74
C GLY A 320 -34.50 -0.13 20.73
N THR A 321 -34.65 0.99 21.45
CA THR A 321 -35.91 1.73 21.53
C THR A 321 -36.13 2.58 20.29
N VAL A 322 -37.12 2.21 19.46
CA VAL A 322 -37.55 2.98 18.30
C VAL A 322 -38.63 3.98 18.73
N ASP A 323 -38.32 5.26 18.64
CA ASP A 323 -39.28 6.32 18.94
C ASP A 323 -40.25 6.49 17.77
N ALA A 324 -41.54 6.23 17.98
CA ALA A 324 -42.60 6.54 17.02
C ALA A 324 -43.01 8.02 17.19
N SER A 325 -42.24 8.94 16.63
CA SER A 325 -42.55 10.37 16.66
C SER A 325 -43.30 10.75 15.38
N LEU A 326 -44.56 11.21 15.51
CA LEU A 326 -45.42 11.65 14.39
C LEU A 326 -45.65 10.55 13.33
N ASP A 327 -46.00 9.33 13.76
CA ASP A 327 -46.28 8.15 12.91
C ASP A 327 -45.12 7.67 12.02
N LEU A 328 -43.91 8.21 12.20
CA LEU A 328 -42.70 7.81 11.48
C LEU A 328 -41.65 7.27 12.46
N PRO A 329 -41.03 6.11 12.18
CA PRO A 329 -40.05 5.53 13.08
C PRO A 329 -38.75 6.35 13.09
N VAL A 330 -38.26 6.62 14.30
CA VAL A 330 -36.95 7.23 14.55
C VAL A 330 -36.02 6.19 15.16
N VAL A 331 -34.91 5.93 14.49
CA VAL A 331 -33.93 4.91 14.85
C VAL A 331 -32.56 5.54 15.11
N GLU A 332 -31.81 4.99 16.06
CA GLU A 332 -30.40 5.30 16.24
C GLU A 332 -29.55 4.35 15.39
N ALA A 333 -28.93 4.88 14.36
CA ALA A 333 -28.28 4.09 13.34
C ALA A 333 -27.04 4.79 12.80
N PHE A 334 -26.26 4.07 12.01
CA PHE A 334 -25.17 4.66 11.23
C PHE A 334 -25.19 4.09 9.81
N PRO A 335 -24.72 4.87 8.81
CA PRO A 335 -24.66 4.40 7.44
C PRO A 335 -23.47 3.47 7.28
N LEU A 336 -23.71 2.19 7.01
CA LEU A 336 -22.66 1.24 6.63
C LEU A 336 -22.30 1.38 5.15
N PHE A 337 -23.27 1.79 4.33
CA PHE A 337 -23.06 2.08 2.91
C PHE A 337 -23.97 3.21 2.47
N SER A 338 -23.42 4.28 1.89
CA SER A 338 -24.18 5.38 1.29
C SER A 338 -23.57 5.76 -0.06
N LEU A 339 -24.23 5.38 -1.16
CA LEU A 339 -23.74 5.72 -2.50
C LEU A 339 -24.91 6.16 -3.39
N GLY A 340 -24.83 7.39 -3.88
CA GLY A 340 -25.92 8.03 -4.61
C GLY A 340 -27.16 8.19 -3.73
N ASP A 341 -28.26 7.58 -4.14
CA ASP A 341 -29.52 7.54 -3.41
C ASP A 341 -29.69 6.25 -2.59
N VAL A 342 -28.80 5.27 -2.71
CA VAL A 342 -28.85 4.01 -1.95
C VAL A 342 -28.19 4.20 -0.58
N LEU A 343 -28.90 3.84 0.48
CA LEU A 343 -28.44 3.95 1.86
C LEU A 343 -28.70 2.64 2.61
N LEU A 344 -27.65 2.05 3.18
CA LEU A 344 -27.73 0.93 4.11
C LEU A 344 -27.49 1.45 5.54
N LEU A 345 -28.53 1.43 6.37
CA LEU A 345 -28.47 1.82 7.77
C LEU A 345 -28.35 0.60 8.67
N CYS A 346 -27.43 0.64 9.61
CA CYS A 346 -27.23 -0.39 10.62
C CYS A 346 -27.46 0.17 12.03
N PRO A 347 -27.92 -0.65 12.99
CA PRO A 347 -28.09 -0.26 14.39
C PRO A 347 -26.85 0.37 15.00
N GLY A 348 -27.02 1.38 15.86
CA GLY A 348 -25.91 2.08 16.52
C GLY A 348 -24.95 1.18 17.30
N ASP A 349 -25.45 0.10 17.90
CA ASP A 349 -24.67 -0.88 18.67
C ASP A 349 -23.61 -1.61 17.84
N LEU A 350 -23.82 -1.70 16.51
CA LEU A 350 -22.88 -2.35 15.59
C LEU A 350 -21.79 -1.40 15.07
N SER A 351 -21.70 -0.15 15.56
CA SER A 351 -20.75 0.86 15.06
C SER A 351 -19.27 0.48 15.26
N GLY A 352 -18.97 -0.36 16.25
CA GLY A 352 -17.63 -0.89 16.53
C GLY A 352 -17.23 -2.16 15.76
N THR A 353 -18.12 -2.70 14.93
CA THR A 353 -17.94 -4.02 14.27
C THR A 353 -16.79 -3.99 13.26
N HIS A 354 -15.88 -4.97 13.35
CA HIS A 354 -14.71 -5.07 12.46
C HIS A 354 -15.09 -5.62 11.09
N LEU A 355 -14.30 -5.31 10.03
CA LEU A 355 -14.63 -5.68 8.65
C LEU A 355 -14.97 -7.18 8.47
N GLY A 356 -14.22 -8.07 9.12
CA GLY A 356 -14.44 -9.52 9.02
C GLY A 356 -15.71 -10.06 9.69
N GLN A 357 -16.36 -9.27 10.55
CA GLN A 357 -17.58 -9.67 11.28
C GLN A 357 -18.87 -9.24 10.56
N TRP A 358 -18.76 -8.34 9.58
CA TRP A 358 -19.93 -7.81 8.87
C TRP A 358 -20.80 -8.86 8.16
N PRO A 359 -20.27 -9.93 7.56
CA PRO A 359 -21.11 -10.98 6.97
C PRO A 359 -22.10 -11.60 7.96
N GLU A 360 -21.75 -11.66 9.25
CA GLU A 360 -22.61 -12.26 10.28
C GLU A 360 -23.64 -11.26 10.83
N HIS A 361 -23.45 -9.94 10.64
CA HIS A 361 -24.30 -8.88 11.22
C HIS A 361 -25.06 -8.03 10.20
N SER A 362 -24.67 -8.03 8.91
CA SER A 362 -25.21 -7.13 7.90
C SER A 362 -26.68 -7.38 7.52
N HIS A 363 -27.23 -8.53 7.90
CA HIS A 363 -28.62 -8.91 7.67
C HIS A 363 -29.62 -8.09 8.52
N VAL A 364 -29.17 -7.55 9.65
CA VAL A 364 -29.97 -6.69 10.54
C VAL A 364 -30.12 -5.27 9.95
N CYS A 365 -29.25 -4.90 9.00
CA CYS A 365 -29.22 -3.58 8.40
C CYS A 365 -30.30 -3.39 7.33
N ILE A 366 -30.97 -2.25 7.35
CA ILE A 366 -32.05 -1.91 6.41
C ILE A 366 -31.54 -1.13 5.20
N VAL A 367 -32.11 -1.42 4.02
CA VAL A 367 -31.86 -0.67 2.79
C VAL A 367 -32.96 0.37 2.64
N THR A 368 -32.55 1.63 2.50
CA THR A 368 -33.44 2.75 2.29
C THR A 368 -32.84 3.72 1.28
N GLN A 369 -33.57 4.79 0.97
CA GLN A 369 -33.11 5.83 0.07
C GLN A 369 -32.64 7.04 0.86
N ARG A 370 -31.55 7.69 0.43
CA ARG A 370 -31.07 8.91 1.10
C ARG A 370 -32.14 10.02 1.06
N SER A 371 -32.96 10.04 0.02
CA SER A 371 -34.11 10.94 -0.11
C SER A 371 -35.29 10.63 0.83
N ASP A 372 -35.37 9.41 1.36
CA ASP A 372 -36.45 8.94 2.24
C ASP A 372 -36.04 8.97 3.73
N VAL A 373 -34.96 9.67 4.09
CA VAL A 373 -34.47 9.73 5.47
C VAL A 373 -34.06 11.16 5.85
N VAL A 374 -34.42 11.57 7.07
CA VAL A 374 -34.02 12.87 7.64
C VAL A 374 -33.14 12.64 8.87
N ILE A 375 -31.96 13.28 8.89
CA ILE A 375 -31.08 13.31 10.07
C ILE A 375 -31.66 14.32 11.06
N LEU A 376 -31.90 13.89 12.29
CA LEU A 376 -32.40 14.77 13.34
C LEU A 376 -31.22 15.47 14.05
N PRO A 377 -31.19 16.82 14.10
CA PRO A 377 -30.14 17.54 14.82
C PRO A 377 -30.34 17.35 16.33
N GLY A 378 -29.44 16.60 16.99
CA GLY A 378 -29.52 16.35 18.43
C GLY A 378 -28.54 15.35 19.05
N ALA A 379 -27.52 14.87 18.32
CA ALA A 379 -26.54 13.93 18.88
C ALA A 379 -25.12 14.24 18.37
N THR A 380 -24.56 15.37 18.78
CA THR A 380 -23.12 15.41 19.05
C THR A 380 -22.85 14.39 20.16
N ALA A 381 -22.38 13.20 19.80
CA ALA A 381 -21.78 12.29 20.76
C ALA A 381 -20.63 13.04 21.44
N ALA A 382 -20.80 13.33 22.74
CA ALA A 382 -19.70 13.80 23.56
C ALA A 382 -18.53 12.81 23.43
N PRO A 383 -17.28 13.27 23.33
CA PRO A 383 -16.14 12.37 23.30
C PRO A 383 -16.13 11.56 24.60
N LYS A 384 -16.27 10.23 24.51
CA LYS A 384 -15.95 9.34 25.62
C LYS A 384 -14.44 9.41 25.83
N GLN A 385 -14.02 10.17 26.83
CA GLN A 385 -12.71 10.05 27.45
C GLN A 385 -12.67 8.76 28.26
N ALA A 386 -11.77 7.85 27.89
CA ALA A 386 -10.99 6.99 28.81
C ALA A 386 -9.83 6.38 28.03
#